data_AF-A0A240ELQ5-F1
#
_entry.id   AF-A0A240ELQ5-F1
#
_cell.length_a   1.000
_cell.length_b   1.000
_cell.length_c   1.000
_cell.angle_alpha   90.00
_cell.angle_beta   90.00
_cell.angle_gamma   90.00
#
_symmetry.space_group_name_H-M   'P 1'
#
loop_
_entity.id
_entity.type
_entity.pdbx_description
1 polymer ?
#
loop_
_entity_poly.entity_id
_entity_poly.type
_entity_poly.pdbx_seq_one_letter_code
_entity_poly.pdbx_strand_id
1 'polypeptide(L)'
;MLLPTSSMKEKINFVTLPKGHSCQIVDCRADSQNVLLEPHRHNYFEIIWCLDDAGSQRIDFVDYGSKPGRVFTIAPGQVHEQTR
;
A
#
# COMPACT_ATOMS: atom_id res chain seq x y z
N MET A 1 35.84 -28.95 8.09
CA MET A 1 35.78 -28.76 6.63
C MET A 1 34.37 -28.26 6.31
N LEU A 2 34.29 -27.01 5.81
CA LEU A 2 33.15 -26.30 5.20
C LEU A 2 31.86 -26.09 6.03
N LEU A 3 31.76 -24.90 6.64
CA LEU A 3 30.50 -24.18 6.83
C LEU A 3 30.19 -23.39 5.54
N PRO A 4 28.94 -23.43 5.07
CA PRO A 4 28.29 -22.21 4.58
C PRO A 4 26.80 -22.16 5.03
N THR A 5 26.11 -21.03 5.16
CA THR A 5 26.38 -19.61 4.91
C THR A 5 25.25 -18.84 5.59
N SER A 6 25.60 -17.75 6.28
CA SER A 6 24.78 -16.57 6.62
C SER A 6 23.26 -16.73 6.51
N SER A 7 22.60 -16.95 7.64
CA SER A 7 21.18 -16.60 7.80
C SER A 7 21.00 -15.17 7.34
N MET A 8 20.39 -14.97 6.16
CA MET A 8 19.88 -13.67 5.74
C MET A 8 18.86 -13.23 6.80
N LYS A 9 19.34 -12.51 7.83
CA LYS A 9 18.46 -11.67 8.63
C LYS A 9 17.96 -10.63 7.65
N GLU A 10 16.76 -10.85 7.13
CA GLU A 10 16.06 -9.90 6.28
C GLU A 10 16.20 -8.53 6.94
N LYS A 11 16.77 -7.58 6.19
CA LYS A 11 16.82 -6.18 6.60
C LYS A 11 15.38 -5.70 6.60
N ILE A 12 14.67 -5.89 7.72
CA ILE A 12 13.36 -5.30 7.92
C ILE A 12 13.57 -3.80 7.78
N ASN A 13 12.93 -3.20 6.78
CA ASN A 13 13.03 -1.77 6.53
C ASN A 13 12.19 -1.06 7.60
N PHE A 14 12.87 -0.48 8.60
CA PHE A 14 12.23 0.31 9.63
C PHE A 14 12.01 1.73 9.12
N VAL A 15 10.75 2.08 8.89
CA VAL A 15 10.34 3.44 8.52
C VAL A 15 9.54 4.02 9.68
N THR A 16 9.86 5.24 10.09
CA THR A 16 9.15 5.96 11.16
C THR A 16 8.42 7.14 10.58
N LEU A 17 7.14 7.29 10.90
CA LEU A 17 6.41 8.55 10.70
C LEU A 17 6.87 9.53 11.78
N PRO A 18 7.65 10.57 11.45
CA PRO A 18 8.22 11.43 12.48
C PRO A 18 7.11 12.26 13.14
N LYS A 19 7.14 12.31 14.48
CA LYS A 19 6.18 13.10 15.27
C LYS A 19 6.18 14.56 14.78
N GLY A 20 4.99 15.09 14.47
CA GLY A 20 4.82 16.47 13.98
C GLY A 20 4.82 16.62 12.46
N HIS A 21 5.02 15.54 11.70
CA HIS A 21 4.83 15.54 10.24
C HIS A 21 3.40 15.11 9.90
N SER A 22 2.82 15.71 8.87
CA SER A 22 1.45 15.41 8.43
C SER A 22 1.35 13.98 7.88
N CYS A 23 0.51 13.15 8.50
CA CYS A 23 -0.08 11.98 7.85
C CYS A 23 -1.38 12.44 7.19
N GLN A 24 -1.54 12.18 5.89
CA GLN A 24 -2.81 12.46 5.22
C GLN A 24 -3.74 11.26 5.40
N ILE A 25 -4.92 11.50 5.98
CA ILE A 25 -6.01 10.54 5.99
C ILE A 25 -6.99 11.02 4.92
N VAL A 26 -7.15 10.24 3.85
CA VAL A 26 -8.08 10.53 2.77
C VAL A 26 -9.24 9.56 2.88
N ASP A 27 -10.45 10.06 3.06
CA ASP A 27 -11.67 9.25 2.96
C ASP A 27 -12.10 9.17 1.48
N CYS A 28 -11.80 8.04 0.84
CA CYS A 28 -12.10 7.78 -0.56
C CYS A 28 -13.61 7.64 -0.87
N ARG A 29 -14.48 7.61 0.15
CA ARG A 29 -15.95 7.66 -0.03
C ARG A 29 -16.48 9.08 -0.11
N ALA A 30 -15.79 10.04 0.52
CA ALA A 30 -16.22 11.43 0.60
C ALA A 30 -15.76 12.27 -0.59
N ASP A 31 -14.64 11.91 -1.22
CA ASP A 31 -14.07 12.67 -2.32
C ASP A 31 -14.22 11.89 -3.63
N SER A 32 -15.17 12.32 -4.47
CA SER A 32 -15.42 11.77 -5.81
C SER A 32 -14.33 12.22 -6.79
N GLN A 33 -13.07 11.91 -6.51
CA GLN A 33 -11.97 12.31 -7.37
C GLN A 33 -11.57 11.13 -8.25
N ASN A 34 -11.83 11.25 -9.55
CA ASN A 34 -11.34 10.37 -10.62
C ASN A 34 -9.80 10.13 -10.60
N VAL A 35 -9.07 10.84 -9.75
CA VAL A 35 -7.61 10.77 -9.60
C VAL A 35 -7.15 9.42 -9.03
N LEU A 36 -7.99 8.71 -8.26
CA LEU A 36 -7.62 7.42 -7.64
C LEU A 36 -7.85 6.19 -8.56
N LEU A 37 -8.54 6.39 -9.69
CA LEU A 37 -8.95 5.29 -10.57
C LEU A 37 -7.92 4.97 -11.66
N GLU A 38 -7.05 5.93 -11.99
CA GLU A 38 -5.97 5.70 -12.95
C GLU A 38 -4.72 5.15 -12.25
N PRO A 39 -3.93 4.29 -12.91
CA PRO A 39 -2.69 3.79 -12.35
C PRO A 39 -1.70 4.91 -12.04
N HIS A 40 -1.28 5.00 -10.79
CA HIS A 40 -0.42 6.05 -10.27
C HIS A 40 0.56 5.53 -9.22
N ARG A 41 1.47 6.41 -8.78
CA ARG A 41 2.45 6.12 -7.73
C ARG A 41 2.72 7.38 -6.91
N HIS A 42 3.13 7.18 -5.68
CA HIS A 42 3.49 8.26 -4.76
C HIS A 42 4.95 8.16 -4.31
N ASN A 43 5.45 9.20 -3.66
CA ASN A 43 6.76 9.21 -3.00
C ASN A 43 6.66 8.99 -1.47
N TYR A 44 5.51 8.52 -1.00
CA TYR A 44 5.21 8.20 0.40
C TYR A 44 4.58 6.79 0.51
N PHE A 45 4.50 6.27 1.75
CA PHE A 45 3.79 5.03 2.04
C PHE A 45 2.30 5.31 2.21
N GLU A 46 1.46 4.41 1.71
CA GLU A 46 0.02 4.47 1.84
C GLU A 46 -0.54 3.19 2.47
N ILE A 47 -1.58 3.34 3.28
CA ILE A 47 -2.32 2.24 3.90
C ILE A 47 -3.78 2.38 3.50
N ILE A 48 -4.31 1.34 2.84
CA ILE A 48 -5.72 1.28 2.43
C ILE A 48 -6.41 0.21 3.24
N TRP A 49 -7.49 0.57 3.93
CA TRP A 49 -8.28 -0.36 4.74
C TRP A 49 -9.65 -0.58 4.13
N CYS A 50 -9.90 -1.82 3.68
CA CYS A 50 -11.17 -2.23 3.12
C CYS A 50 -12.22 -2.47 4.22
N LEU A 51 -13.34 -1.77 4.12
CA LEU A 51 -14.48 -1.90 5.04
C LEU A 51 -15.55 -2.89 4.52
N ASP A 52 -15.52 -3.21 3.22
CA ASP A 52 -16.41 -4.15 2.54
C ASP A 52 -15.63 -4.97 1.48
N ASP A 53 -16.33 -5.74 0.66
CA ASP A 53 -15.78 -6.54 -0.44
C ASP A 53 -15.98 -5.90 -1.83
N ALA A 54 -16.39 -4.63 -1.89
CA ALA A 54 -16.56 -3.94 -3.16
C ALA A 54 -15.21 -3.49 -3.74
N GLY A 55 -15.06 -3.67 -5.06
CA GLY A 55 -13.90 -3.22 -5.81
C GLY A 55 -12.64 -4.07 -5.66
N SER A 56 -11.52 -3.52 -6.11
CA SER A 56 -10.22 -4.17 -6.07
C SER A 56 -9.07 -3.15 -6.02
N GLN A 57 -7.90 -3.64 -5.66
CA GLN A 57 -6.63 -2.93 -5.79
C GLN A 57 -5.78 -3.68 -6.81
N ARG A 58 -5.33 -3.01 -7.87
CA ARG A 58 -4.32 -3.55 -8.78
C ARG A 58 -2.97 -2.95 -8.42
N ILE A 59 -2.05 -3.79 -7.97
CA ILE A 59 -0.76 -3.38 -7.43
C ILE A 59 0.34 -4.06 -8.23
N ASP A 60 1.25 -3.28 -8.81
CA ASP A 60 2.29 -3.76 -9.74
C ASP A 60 1.72 -4.74 -10.78
N PHE A 61 0.56 -4.36 -11.34
CA PHE A 61 -0.18 -5.12 -12.36
C PHE A 61 -0.77 -6.46 -11.89
N VAL A 62 -0.87 -6.69 -10.57
CA VAL A 62 -1.55 -7.85 -9.99
C VAL A 62 -2.84 -7.41 -9.29
N ASP A 63 -3.95 -8.05 -9.64
CA ASP A 63 -5.27 -7.73 -9.10
C ASP A 63 -5.54 -8.42 -7.75
N TYR A 64 -5.99 -7.64 -6.78
CA TYR A 64 -6.42 -8.11 -5.47
C TYR A 64 -7.81 -7.57 -5.15
N GLY A 65 -8.82 -8.45 -5.14
CA GLY A 65 -10.17 -8.05 -4.73
C GLY A 65 -10.21 -7.53 -3.30
N SER A 66 -11.08 -6.57 -3.02
CA SER A 66 -11.35 -6.11 -1.65
C SER A 66 -11.93 -7.23 -0.79
N LYS A 67 -11.67 -7.17 0.52
CA LYS A 67 -12.34 -8.01 1.52
C LYS A 67 -12.51 -7.21 2.82
N PRO A 68 -13.59 -7.42 3.59
CA PRO A 68 -13.75 -6.76 4.89
C PRO A 68 -12.54 -7.02 5.79
N GLY A 69 -11.93 -5.96 6.31
CA GLY A 69 -10.76 -6.03 7.19
C GLY A 69 -9.43 -6.24 6.47
N ARG A 70 -9.40 -6.33 5.14
CA ARG A 70 -8.15 -6.36 4.38
C ARG A 70 -7.44 -5.02 4.47
N VAL A 71 -6.13 -5.07 4.67
CA VAL A 71 -5.25 -3.90 4.65
C VAL A 71 -4.25 -4.08 3.51
N PHE A 72 -4.14 -3.07 2.66
CA PHE A 72 -3.08 -2.95 1.67
C PHE A 72 -2.05 -1.93 2.13
N THR A 73 -0.78 -2.20 1.81
CA THR A 73 0.32 -1.28 2.04
C THR A 73 0.99 -1.01 0.70
N ILE A 74 1.10 0.25 0.32
CA ILE A 74 1.77 0.67 -0.90
C ILE A 74 3.08 1.36 -0.52
N ALA A 75 4.19 0.89 -1.09
CA ALA A 75 5.49 1.52 -0.89
C ALA A 75 5.70 2.71 -1.84
N PRO A 76 6.56 3.68 -1.49
CA PRO A 76 6.97 4.74 -2.41
C PRO A 76 7.45 4.16 -3.75
N GLY A 77 6.91 4.69 -4.84
CA GLY A 77 7.25 4.30 -6.21
C GLY A 77 6.48 3.10 -6.76
N GLN A 78 5.76 2.36 -5.91
CA GLN A 78 4.94 1.23 -6.32
C GLN A 78 3.72 1.71 -7.10
N VAL A 79 3.44 1.08 -8.25
CA VAL A 79 2.32 1.48 -9.11
C VAL A 79 1.07 0.80 -8.60
N HIS A 80 0.01 1.57 -8.40
CA HIS A 80 -1.28 1.02 -8.02
C HIS A 80 -2.45 1.81 -8.60
N GLU A 81 -3.62 1.16 -8.64
CA GLU A 81 -4.91 1.75 -8.94
C GLU A 81 -5.99 1.07 -8.10
N GLN A 82 -7.03 1.84 -7.77
CA GLN A 82 -8.22 1.32 -7.14
C GLN A 82 -9.34 1.20 -8.17
N THR A 83 -10.02 0.05 -8.22
CA THR A 83 -11.30 -0.07 -8.94
C THR A 83 -12.44 -0.10 -7.92
N ARG A 84 -13.57 0.53 -8.24
CA ARG A 84 -14.82 0.39 -7.47
C ARG A 84 -15.54 -0.91 -7.77
#